data_AF-A0A7T5VDZ0-F1
#
_entry.id   AF-A0A7T5VDZ0-F1
#
_cell.length_a   1.000
_cell.length_b   1.000
_cell.length_c   1.000
_cell.angle_alpha   90.00
_cell.angle_beta   90.00
_cell.angle_gamma   90.00
#
_symmetry.space_group_name_H-M   'P 1'
#
loop_
_entity.id
_entity.type
_entity.pdbx_description
1 polymer ?
#
loop_
_entity_poly.entity_id
_entity_poly.type
_entity_poly.pdbx_seq_one_letter_code
_entity_poly.pdbx_strand_id
1 'polypeptide(L)'
;MHINEALLHNLMEQAKDHDFSMLCAGLTVLTKDAAEYLAATGKSGRDVRLFQDLYSKGLSTERHYWEEFGSEVFKPLQIAGLPSGFTAAAEAGHVDLSPISDPAILHEWTRFPGRDLLKRFSAKFRETICGKDGPYEKFQNGLIGQADLPLAIAATILTNGLSAATFWYPIAIYIALLLSKTALKTYCETGDIDGADI
;
A
#
# COMPACT_ATOMS: atom_id res chain seq x y z
N MET A 1 -14.40 -3.61 -15.90
CA MET A 1 -13.45 -2.51 -15.63
C MET A 1 -12.06 -3.06 -15.91
N HIS A 2 -11.25 -2.38 -16.71
CA HIS A 2 -9.95 -2.90 -17.16
C HIS A 2 -8.82 -2.27 -16.35
N ILE A 3 -7.86 -3.08 -15.89
CA ILE A 3 -6.65 -2.60 -15.24
C ILE A 3 -5.68 -2.13 -16.33
N ASN A 4 -5.07 -0.96 -16.16
CA ASN A 4 -3.99 -0.50 -17.01
C ASN A 4 -2.70 -1.22 -16.63
N GLU A 5 -2.47 -2.38 -17.24
CA GLU A 5 -1.34 -3.26 -16.95
C GLU A 5 0.01 -2.54 -17.16
N ALA A 6 0.13 -1.73 -18.22
CA ALA A 6 1.37 -1.00 -18.52
C ALA A 6 1.75 -0.03 -17.39
N LEU A 7 0.77 0.71 -16.86
CA LEU A 7 0.99 1.60 -15.71
C LEU A 7 1.35 0.80 -14.46
N LEU A 8 0.64 -0.29 -14.20
CA LEU A 8 0.88 -1.13 -13.02
C LEU A 8 2.29 -1.74 -13.03
N HIS A 9 2.73 -2.27 -14.19
CA HIS A 9 4.09 -2.76 -14.39
C HIS A 9 5.14 -1.66 -14.21
N ASN A 10 4.91 -0.48 -14.80
CA ASN A 10 5.84 0.63 -14.66
C ASN A 10 6.02 1.05 -13.20
N LEU A 11 4.94 1.11 -12.42
CA LEU A 11 5.01 1.41 -11.00
C LEU A 11 5.71 0.30 -10.19
N MET A 12 5.48 -0.96 -10.54
CA MET A 12 6.17 -2.09 -9.93
C MET A 12 7.69 -1.97 -10.12
N GLU A 13 8.14 -1.66 -11.34
CA GLU A 13 9.55 -1.51 -11.66
C GLU A 13 10.23 -0.37 -10.88
N GLN A 14 9.51 0.71 -10.60
CA GLN A 14 10.04 1.84 -9.81
C GLN A 14 10.22 1.49 -8.32
N ALA A 15 9.45 0.53 -7.77
CA ALA A 15 9.41 0.24 -6.34
C ALA A 15 9.99 -1.14 -5.95
N LYS A 16 10.25 -2.04 -6.91
CA LYS A 16 10.63 -3.44 -6.61
C LYS A 16 11.91 -3.59 -5.78
N ASP A 17 12.84 -2.64 -5.92
CA ASP A 17 14.15 -2.65 -5.26
C ASP A 17 14.11 -1.97 -3.88
N HIS A 18 12.99 -1.37 -3.48
CA HIS A 18 12.83 -0.81 -2.12
C HIS A 18 12.88 -1.93 -1.08
N ASP A 19 13.62 -1.70 0.00
CA ASP A 19 13.61 -2.61 1.15
C ASP A 19 12.28 -2.50 1.93
N PHE A 20 12.11 -3.38 2.92
CA PHE A 20 10.88 -3.42 3.71
C PHE A 20 10.60 -2.10 4.46
N SER A 21 11.65 -1.43 4.96
CA SER A 21 11.50 -0.17 5.69
C SER A 21 11.06 0.96 4.77
N MET A 22 11.66 1.06 3.59
CA MET A 22 11.28 2.02 2.56
C MET A 22 9.87 1.78 2.05
N LEU A 23 9.47 0.52 1.83
CA LEU A 23 8.10 0.20 1.47
C LEU A 23 7.10 0.57 2.57
N CYS A 24 7.42 0.36 3.85
CA CYS A 24 6.54 0.81 4.94
C CYS A 24 6.41 2.34 4.96
N ALA A 25 7.53 3.06 4.91
CA ALA A 25 7.52 4.53 4.89
C ALA A 25 6.73 5.06 3.68
N GLY A 26 6.97 4.51 2.49
CA GLY A 26 6.26 4.87 1.27
C GLY A 26 4.77 4.55 1.34
N LEU A 27 4.36 3.45 1.99
CA LEU A 27 2.93 3.16 2.20
C LEU A 27 2.25 4.23 3.05
N THR A 28 2.91 4.76 4.08
CA THR A 28 2.40 5.91 4.86
C THR A 28 2.24 7.14 3.98
N VAL A 29 3.28 7.50 3.22
CA VAL A 29 3.26 8.66 2.33
C VAL A 29 2.12 8.54 1.30
N LEU A 30 2.02 7.40 0.60
CA LEU A 30 1.04 7.16 -0.46
C LEU A 30 -0.40 7.13 0.06
N THR A 31 -0.65 6.50 1.21
CA THR A 31 -2.00 6.49 1.79
C THR A 31 -2.39 7.87 2.29
N LYS A 32 -1.46 8.62 2.88
CA LYS A 32 -1.71 10.01 3.29
C LYS A 32 -1.99 10.90 2.08
N ASP A 33 -1.22 10.76 1.01
CA ASP A 33 -1.42 11.48 -0.25
C ASP A 33 -2.81 11.18 -0.84
N ALA A 34 -3.22 9.92 -0.84
CA ALA A 34 -4.55 9.53 -1.29
C ALA A 34 -5.65 10.10 -0.39
N ALA A 35 -5.46 10.10 0.93
CA ALA A 35 -6.44 10.68 1.86
C ALA A 35 -6.60 12.20 1.63
N GLU A 36 -5.50 12.93 1.46
CA GLU A 36 -5.51 14.37 1.15
C GLU A 36 -6.17 14.65 -0.21
N TYR A 37 -5.85 13.87 -1.25
CA TYR A 37 -6.48 13.97 -2.57
C TYR A 37 -7.99 13.70 -2.55
N LEU A 38 -8.43 12.66 -1.84
CA LEU A 38 -9.85 12.31 -1.71
C LEU A 38 -10.62 13.40 -0.97
N ALA A 39 -10.02 13.96 0.08
CA ALA A 39 -10.60 15.09 0.82
C ALA A 39 -10.74 16.34 -0.08
N ALA A 40 -9.71 16.65 -0.88
CA ALA A 40 -9.71 17.81 -1.76
C ALA A 40 -10.70 17.67 -2.94
N THR A 41 -10.87 16.46 -3.48
CA THR A 41 -11.72 16.21 -4.66
C THR A 41 -13.16 15.88 -4.33
N GLY A 42 -13.47 15.55 -3.07
CA GLY A 42 -14.81 15.11 -2.66
C GLY A 42 -15.25 13.78 -3.27
N LYS A 43 -14.30 12.99 -3.80
CA LYS A 43 -14.59 11.65 -4.33
C LYS A 43 -15.21 10.79 -3.24
N SER A 44 -16.22 10.01 -3.60
CA SER A 44 -16.91 9.11 -2.70
C SER A 44 -17.23 7.80 -3.42
N GLY A 45 -17.35 6.72 -2.65
CA GLY A 45 -17.44 5.38 -3.22
C GLY A 45 -17.34 4.32 -2.14
N ARG A 46 -17.60 3.06 -2.51
CA ARG A 46 -17.45 1.92 -1.59
C ARG A 46 -15.97 1.71 -1.26
N ASP A 47 -15.11 1.76 -2.27
CA ASP A 47 -13.66 1.71 -2.19
C ASP A 47 -13.08 2.87 -1.37
N VAL A 48 -13.54 4.11 -1.62
CA VAL A 48 -13.12 5.29 -0.84
C VAL A 48 -13.46 5.13 0.64
N ARG A 49 -14.67 4.67 0.97
CA ARG A 49 -15.07 4.41 2.37
C ARG A 49 -14.25 3.29 3.01
N LEU A 50 -14.01 2.21 2.26
CA LEU A 50 -13.15 1.11 2.72
C LEU A 50 -11.74 1.64 3.02
N PHE A 51 -11.16 2.39 2.10
CA PHE A 51 -9.86 3.01 2.28
C PHE A 51 -9.82 3.92 3.51
N GLN A 52 -10.80 4.83 3.66
CA GLN A 52 -10.86 5.75 4.80
C GLN A 52 -10.97 5.04 6.14
N ASP A 53 -11.73 3.93 6.21
CA ASP A 53 -11.84 3.09 7.40
C ASP A 53 -10.48 2.44 7.75
N LEU A 54 -9.81 1.83 6.77
CA LEU A 54 -8.50 1.20 6.97
C LEU A 54 -7.42 2.23 7.32
N TYR A 55 -7.41 3.36 6.63
CA TYR A 55 -6.47 4.46 6.85
C TYR A 55 -6.62 5.04 8.26
N SER A 56 -7.86 5.35 8.66
CA SER A 56 -8.16 5.91 9.97
C SER A 56 -7.80 4.92 11.09
N LYS A 57 -8.12 3.63 10.93
CA LYS A 57 -7.73 2.58 11.88
C LYS A 57 -6.21 2.40 11.95
N GLY A 58 -5.52 2.45 10.81
CA GLY A 58 -4.06 2.39 10.75
C GLY A 58 -3.42 3.52 11.56
N LEU A 59 -3.74 4.77 11.22
CA LEU A 59 -3.18 5.95 11.89
C LEU A 59 -3.68 6.19 13.32
N SER A 60 -4.81 5.58 13.71
CA SER A 60 -5.28 5.66 15.10
C SER A 60 -4.50 4.77 16.07
N THR A 61 -3.77 3.79 15.54
CA THR A 61 -2.92 2.90 16.36
C THR A 61 -1.81 3.74 16.97
N GLU A 62 -1.73 3.73 18.30
CA GLU A 62 -0.74 4.54 19.06
C GLU A 62 -0.81 6.05 18.77
N ARG A 63 -1.97 6.57 18.36
CA ARG A 63 -2.14 7.99 18.04
C ARG A 63 -1.57 8.93 19.10
N HIS A 64 -1.79 8.63 20.38
CA HIS A 64 -1.26 9.44 21.48
C HIS A 64 0.26 9.54 21.46
N TYR A 65 0.95 8.42 21.19
CA TYR A 65 2.40 8.37 21.06
C TYR A 65 2.87 9.22 19.87
N TRP A 66 2.22 9.08 18.71
CA TRP A 66 2.59 9.85 17.52
C TRP A 66 2.31 11.34 17.65
N GLU A 67 1.28 11.74 18.39
CA GLU A 67 1.01 13.15 18.65
C GLU A 67 2.14 13.80 19.48
N GLU A 68 2.82 13.03 20.34
CA GLU A 68 3.94 13.49 21.16
C GLU A 68 5.30 13.39 20.46
N PHE A 69 5.59 12.26 19.80
CA PHE A 69 6.94 11.93 19.30
C PHE A 69 7.09 11.95 17.77
N GLY A 70 6.00 12.13 17.02
CA GLY A 70 6.02 12.07 15.55
C GLY A 70 4.86 12.82 14.90
N SER A 71 4.56 14.02 15.41
CA SER A 71 3.38 14.81 15.03
C SER A 71 3.26 15.11 13.53
N GLU A 72 4.39 15.04 12.82
CA GLU A 72 4.56 15.18 11.37
C GLU A 72 3.63 14.25 10.60
N VAL A 73 3.36 13.04 11.11
CA VAL A 73 2.46 12.08 10.46
C VAL A 73 1.03 12.62 10.33
N PHE A 74 0.63 13.57 11.18
CA PHE A 74 -0.70 14.18 11.18
C PHE A 74 -0.76 15.54 10.45
N LYS A 75 0.38 16.15 10.13
CA LYS A 75 0.44 17.41 9.35
C LYS A 75 0.28 17.10 7.86
N PRO A 76 -0.30 17.99 7.03
CA PRO A 76 -0.31 17.81 5.58
C PRO A 76 1.07 17.46 5.02
N LEU A 77 1.16 16.59 4.01
CA LEU A 77 2.46 16.09 3.48
C LEU A 77 3.45 17.21 3.16
N GLN A 78 2.97 18.27 2.50
CA GLN A 78 3.80 19.43 2.15
C GLN A 78 4.35 20.16 3.38
N ILE A 79 3.57 20.24 4.47
CA ILE A 79 4.00 20.86 5.74
C ILE A 79 4.98 19.95 6.48
N ALA A 80 4.81 18.63 6.38
CA ALA A 80 5.73 17.65 6.94
C ALA A 80 7.04 17.50 6.14
N GLY A 81 7.20 18.21 5.02
CA GLY A 81 8.37 18.09 4.14
C GLY A 81 8.44 16.75 3.40
N LEU A 82 7.31 16.07 3.23
CA LEU A 82 7.21 14.79 2.53
C LEU A 82 6.73 14.99 1.08
N PRO A 83 7.12 14.10 0.15
CA PRO A 83 6.65 14.19 -1.22
C PRO A 83 5.13 13.92 -1.30
N SER A 84 4.47 14.55 -2.27
CA SER A 84 3.01 14.48 -2.48
C SER A 84 2.66 14.61 -3.97
N GLY A 85 1.39 14.45 -4.32
CA GLY A 85 0.86 14.54 -5.67
C GLY A 85 0.79 13.21 -6.43
N PHE A 86 1.15 12.09 -5.80
CA PHE A 86 1.20 10.78 -6.46
C PHE A 86 -0.17 10.31 -6.94
N THR A 87 -1.20 10.50 -6.13
CA THR A 87 -2.58 10.08 -6.38
C THR A 87 -3.18 10.85 -7.55
N ALA A 88 -2.96 12.17 -7.58
CA ALA A 88 -3.37 13.03 -8.70
C ALA A 88 -2.61 12.67 -10.00
N ALA A 89 -1.29 12.45 -9.89
CA ALA A 89 -0.45 12.04 -11.03
C ALA A 89 -0.86 10.67 -11.58
N ALA A 90 -1.22 9.73 -10.71
CA ALA A 90 -1.69 8.40 -11.08
C ALA A 90 -3.08 8.44 -11.73
N GLU A 91 -3.99 9.30 -11.25
CA GLU A 91 -5.26 9.57 -11.93
C GLU A 91 -5.04 10.09 -13.36
N ALA A 92 -4.05 10.97 -13.55
CA ALA A 92 -3.65 11.48 -14.86
C ALA A 92 -2.87 10.47 -15.72
N GLY A 93 -2.55 9.28 -15.19
CA GLY A 93 -1.83 8.21 -15.89
C GLY A 93 -0.31 8.41 -15.98
N HIS A 94 0.26 9.39 -15.27
CA HIS A 94 1.68 9.76 -15.34
C HIS A 94 2.25 9.98 -13.94
N VAL A 95 2.48 8.90 -13.20
CA VAL A 95 3.02 8.95 -11.84
C VAL A 95 4.49 8.53 -11.80
N ASP A 96 5.30 9.31 -11.11
CA ASP A 96 6.69 9.04 -10.77
C ASP A 96 6.80 8.81 -9.25
N LEU A 97 7.24 7.62 -8.86
CA LEU A 97 7.47 7.20 -7.48
C LEU A 97 8.93 7.39 -7.06
N SER A 98 9.80 7.90 -7.94
CA SER A 98 11.20 8.18 -7.60
C SER A 98 11.37 9.02 -6.33
N PRO A 99 10.51 10.02 -6.00
CA PRO A 99 10.63 10.78 -4.76
C PRO A 99 10.41 9.95 -3.49
N ILE A 100 9.72 8.81 -3.57
CA ILE A 100 9.54 7.90 -2.42
C ILE A 100 10.85 7.16 -2.10
N SER A 101 11.78 7.09 -3.04
CA SER A 101 13.08 6.45 -2.81
C SER A 101 14.04 7.32 -1.98
N ASP A 102 13.67 8.56 -1.66
CA ASP A 102 14.49 9.47 -0.87
C ASP A 102 14.58 8.98 0.59
N PRO A 103 15.79 8.70 1.12
CA PRO A 103 15.97 8.34 2.53
C PRO A 103 15.39 9.35 3.52
N ALA A 104 15.15 10.60 3.12
CA ALA A 104 14.49 11.61 3.96
C ALA A 104 13.06 11.23 4.36
N ILE A 105 12.41 10.27 3.70
CA ILE A 105 11.10 9.77 4.16
C ILE A 105 11.24 8.70 5.25
N LEU A 106 12.44 8.17 5.50
CA LEU A 106 12.67 7.07 6.45
C LEU A 106 12.74 7.59 7.89
N HIS A 107 11.58 7.63 8.53
CA HIS A 107 11.44 7.96 9.93
C HIS A 107 10.62 6.90 10.65
N GLU A 108 10.73 6.86 11.97
CA GLU A 108 9.90 5.98 12.80
C GLU A 108 8.40 6.26 12.57
N TRP A 109 8.04 7.56 12.54
CA TRP A 109 6.68 8.06 12.32
C TRP A 109 6.17 7.90 10.88
N THR A 110 6.99 7.43 9.93
CA THR A 110 6.51 6.96 8.62
C THR A 110 6.53 5.44 8.52
N ARG A 111 7.54 4.77 9.09
CA ARG A 111 7.67 3.30 9.04
C ARG A 111 6.62 2.58 9.86
N PHE A 112 6.42 2.96 11.12
CA PHE A 112 5.49 2.24 12.01
C PHE A 112 4.02 2.41 11.59
N PRO A 113 3.54 3.62 11.25
CA PRO A 113 2.21 3.76 10.67
C PRO A 113 2.03 2.96 9.38
N GLY A 114 3.09 2.84 8.58
CA GLY A 114 3.10 2.07 7.34
C GLY A 114 2.93 0.57 7.59
N ARG A 115 3.61 0.05 8.61
CA ARG A 115 3.44 -1.32 9.08
C ARG A 115 2.01 -1.55 9.58
N ASP A 116 1.44 -0.64 10.35
CA ASP A 116 0.07 -0.78 10.83
C ASP A 116 -0.96 -0.72 9.70
N LEU A 117 -0.76 0.17 8.72
CA LEU A 117 -1.55 0.20 7.50
C LEU A 117 -1.46 -1.13 6.76
N LEU A 118 -0.25 -1.68 6.58
CA LEU A 118 -0.06 -3.00 5.98
C LEU A 118 -0.88 -4.07 6.71
N LYS A 119 -0.83 -4.14 8.05
CA LYS A 119 -1.64 -5.10 8.84
C LYS A 119 -3.14 -4.95 8.58
N ARG A 120 -3.65 -3.72 8.48
CA ARG A 120 -5.09 -3.46 8.21
C ARG A 120 -5.48 -3.87 6.80
N PHE A 121 -4.69 -3.48 5.79
CA PHE A 121 -4.97 -3.80 4.39
C PHE A 121 -4.88 -5.29 4.10
N SER A 122 -3.84 -5.94 4.60
CA SER A 122 -3.64 -7.38 4.48
C SER A 122 -4.76 -8.16 5.16
N ALA A 123 -5.12 -7.84 6.42
CA ALA A 123 -6.26 -8.46 7.08
C ALA A 123 -7.55 -8.32 6.24
N LYS A 124 -7.75 -7.16 5.60
CA LYS A 124 -8.89 -6.93 4.72
C LYS A 124 -8.86 -7.78 3.45
N PHE A 125 -7.69 -7.97 2.84
CA PHE A 125 -7.54 -8.65 1.55
C PHE A 125 -7.10 -10.11 1.66
N ARG A 126 -7.01 -10.65 2.87
CA ARG A 126 -6.57 -12.04 3.13
C ARG A 126 -7.34 -13.06 2.33
N GLU A 127 -8.67 -13.04 2.40
CA GLU A 127 -9.49 -14.01 1.67
C GLU A 127 -9.28 -13.91 0.15
N THR A 128 -9.14 -12.71 -0.39
CA THR A 128 -8.93 -12.49 -1.82
C THR A 128 -7.54 -12.96 -2.28
N ILE A 129 -6.52 -12.80 -1.43
CA ILE A 129 -5.13 -13.12 -1.76
C ILE A 129 -4.83 -14.61 -1.55
N CYS A 130 -5.32 -15.16 -0.43
CA CYS A 130 -5.01 -16.49 0.06
C CYS A 130 -6.11 -17.52 -0.21
N GLY A 131 -7.30 -17.08 -0.59
CA GLY A 131 -8.43 -17.95 -0.91
C GLY A 131 -8.25 -18.67 -2.24
N LYS A 132 -9.27 -19.48 -2.56
CA LYS A 132 -9.30 -20.27 -3.79
C LYS A 132 -9.21 -19.36 -5.02
N ASP A 133 -8.43 -19.79 -6.00
CA ASP A 133 -8.08 -19.06 -7.23
C ASP A 133 -7.33 -17.73 -7.01
N GLY A 134 -6.93 -17.47 -5.76
CA GLY A 134 -6.14 -16.31 -5.36
C GLY A 134 -4.68 -16.40 -5.82
N PRO A 135 -3.95 -15.27 -5.84
CA PRO A 135 -2.53 -15.24 -6.18
C PRO A 135 -1.68 -16.24 -5.40
N TYR A 136 -1.94 -16.43 -4.11
CA TYR A 136 -1.14 -17.35 -3.30
C TYR A 136 -1.31 -18.81 -3.74
N GLU A 137 -2.53 -19.28 -3.98
CA GLU A 137 -2.76 -20.65 -4.47
C GLU A 137 -2.15 -20.86 -5.86
N LYS A 138 -2.30 -19.87 -6.75
CA LYS A 138 -1.64 -19.90 -8.08
C LYS A 138 -0.13 -20.00 -7.96
N PHE A 139 0.48 -19.31 -6.99
CA PHE A 139 1.90 -19.39 -6.72
C PHE A 139 2.31 -20.77 -6.18
N GLN A 140 1.56 -21.31 -5.22
CA GLN A 140 1.80 -22.67 -4.67
C GLN A 140 1.70 -23.75 -5.75
N ASN A 141 0.79 -23.58 -6.71
CA ASN A 141 0.60 -24.50 -7.83
C ASN A 141 1.55 -24.24 -9.02
N GLY A 142 2.50 -23.29 -8.90
CA GLY A 142 3.47 -22.97 -9.95
C GLY A 142 2.88 -22.28 -11.18
N LEU A 143 1.67 -21.74 -11.08
CA LEU A 143 0.99 -21.01 -12.17
C LEU A 143 1.48 -19.57 -12.31
N ILE A 144 2.05 -18.99 -11.25
CA ILE A 144 2.72 -17.69 -11.27
C ILE A 144 4.09 -17.83 -10.61
N GLY A 145 5.10 -17.15 -11.16
CA GLY A 145 6.44 -17.13 -10.59
C GLY A 145 6.59 -16.12 -9.44
N GLN A 146 7.69 -16.21 -8.71
CA GLN A 146 8.02 -15.27 -7.62
C GLN A 146 8.08 -13.82 -8.11
N ALA A 147 8.55 -13.58 -9.34
CA ALA A 147 8.66 -12.25 -9.92
C ALA A 147 7.29 -11.63 -10.26
N ASP A 148 6.31 -12.45 -10.64
CA ASP A 148 4.98 -12.00 -11.05
C ASP A 148 3.99 -11.93 -9.88
N LEU A 149 4.33 -12.55 -8.76
CA LEU A 149 3.48 -12.64 -7.56
C LEU A 149 3.05 -11.26 -7.03
N PRO A 150 3.94 -10.25 -6.85
CA PRO A 150 3.50 -8.92 -6.42
C PRO A 150 2.49 -8.30 -7.39
N LEU A 151 2.68 -8.47 -8.69
CA LEU A 151 1.78 -7.91 -9.70
C LEU A 151 0.39 -8.58 -9.62
N ALA A 152 0.36 -9.91 -9.47
CA ALA A 152 -0.88 -10.66 -9.31
C ALA A 152 -1.65 -10.25 -8.04
N ILE A 153 -0.95 -9.98 -6.94
CA ILE A 153 -1.54 -9.47 -5.70
C ILE A 153 -2.12 -8.07 -5.92
N ALA A 154 -1.37 -7.14 -6.52
CA ALA A 154 -1.82 -5.79 -6.77
C ALA A 154 -3.08 -5.77 -7.66
N ALA A 155 -3.07 -6.52 -8.76
CA ALA A 155 -4.22 -6.65 -9.66
C ALA A 155 -5.46 -7.24 -8.94
N THR A 156 -5.25 -8.18 -8.03
CA THR A 156 -6.31 -8.79 -7.23
C THR A 156 -6.93 -7.80 -6.23
N ILE A 157 -6.11 -6.99 -5.57
CA ILE A 157 -6.56 -5.90 -4.67
C ILE A 157 -7.37 -4.85 -5.43
N LEU A 158 -6.90 -4.43 -6.61
CA LEU A 158 -7.59 -3.45 -7.45
C LEU A 158 -8.93 -4.00 -7.98
N THR A 159 -8.97 -5.27 -8.37
CA THR A 159 -10.18 -5.88 -8.92
C THR A 159 -11.27 -6.10 -7.87
N ASN A 160 -10.91 -6.55 -6.67
CA ASN A 160 -11.87 -7.02 -5.67
C ASN A 160 -12.05 -6.06 -4.48
N GLY A 161 -11.15 -5.09 -4.31
CA GLY A 161 -11.06 -4.24 -3.13
C GLY A 161 -11.28 -2.76 -3.41
N LEU A 162 -10.28 -2.13 -4.02
CA LEU A 162 -10.21 -0.68 -4.18
C LEU A 162 -10.82 -0.16 -5.49
N SER A 163 -11.23 -1.00 -6.43
CA SER A 163 -11.51 -0.64 -7.84
C SER A 163 -10.23 -0.42 -8.66
N ALA A 164 -10.37 -0.42 -9.98
CA ALA A 164 -9.27 -0.26 -10.93
C ALA A 164 -9.04 1.20 -11.34
N ALA A 165 -9.57 2.15 -10.57
CA ALA A 165 -9.19 3.55 -10.72
C ALA A 165 -7.67 3.69 -10.51
N THR A 166 -7.00 4.38 -11.44
CA THR A 166 -5.54 4.38 -11.52
C THR A 166 -4.89 5.03 -10.31
N PHE A 167 -5.59 5.94 -9.64
CA PHE A 167 -5.13 6.57 -8.40
C PHE A 167 -4.91 5.58 -7.24
N TRP A 168 -5.49 4.37 -7.28
CA TRP A 168 -5.24 3.32 -6.29
C TRP A 168 -3.95 2.52 -6.54
N TYR A 169 -3.34 2.63 -7.72
CA TYR A 169 -2.27 1.73 -8.15
C TYR A 169 -1.04 1.84 -7.26
N PRO A 170 -0.54 3.03 -6.89
CA PRO A 170 0.64 3.13 -6.02
C PRO A 170 0.45 2.38 -4.69
N ILE A 171 -0.71 2.54 -4.04
CA ILE A 171 -1.02 1.86 -2.77
C ILE A 171 -1.08 0.34 -2.96
N ALA A 172 -1.75 -0.14 -4.01
CA ALA A 172 -1.86 -1.56 -4.30
C ALA A 172 -0.49 -2.22 -4.57
N ILE A 173 0.39 -1.52 -5.30
CA ILE A 173 1.78 -1.96 -5.56
C ILE A 173 2.57 -2.09 -4.26
N TYR A 174 2.52 -1.09 -3.39
CA TYR A 174 3.26 -1.11 -2.13
C TYR A 174 2.78 -2.21 -1.20
N ILE A 175 1.46 -2.40 -1.07
CA ILE A 175 0.88 -3.50 -0.29
C ILE A 175 1.34 -4.84 -0.87
N ALA A 176 1.31 -5.01 -2.19
CA ALA A 176 1.70 -6.25 -2.83
C ALA A 176 3.19 -6.57 -2.63
N LEU A 177 4.07 -5.59 -2.82
CA LEU A 177 5.51 -5.74 -2.59
C LEU A 177 5.81 -6.07 -1.13
N LEU A 178 5.16 -5.38 -0.19
CA LEU A 178 5.27 -5.69 1.24
C LEU A 178 4.84 -7.12 1.52
N LEU A 179 3.68 -7.55 1.04
CA LEU A 179 3.19 -8.92 1.23
C LEU A 179 4.12 -9.98 0.63
N SER A 180 4.66 -9.72 -0.56
CA SER A 180 5.60 -10.65 -1.21
C SER A 180 6.98 -10.71 -0.55
N LYS A 181 7.40 -9.64 0.14
CA LYS A 181 8.65 -9.60 0.93
C LYS A 181 8.46 -10.13 2.35
N THR A 182 7.26 -10.04 2.89
CA THR A 182 6.89 -10.76 4.12
C THR A 182 6.74 -12.25 3.82
N ALA A 183 6.77 -13.09 4.87
CA ALA A 183 6.48 -14.50 4.74
C ALA A 183 5.01 -14.72 4.31
N LEU A 184 4.70 -14.56 3.02
CA LEU A 184 3.34 -14.67 2.45
C LEU A 184 2.68 -16.00 2.83
N LYS A 185 3.49 -17.06 2.95
CA LYS A 185 3.07 -18.35 3.50
C LYS A 185 2.48 -18.22 4.90
N THR A 186 3.23 -17.63 5.84
CA THR A 186 2.77 -17.38 7.21
C THR A 186 1.49 -16.56 7.20
N TYR A 187 1.46 -15.45 6.44
CA TYR A 187 0.26 -14.63 6.29
C TYR A 187 -0.97 -15.42 5.83
N CYS A 188 -0.82 -16.32 4.85
CA CYS A 188 -1.95 -17.09 4.35
C CYS A 188 -2.35 -18.24 5.30
N GLU A 189 -1.39 -18.92 5.93
CA GLU A 189 -1.64 -20.07 6.80
C GLU A 189 -2.13 -19.67 8.20
N THR A 190 -1.45 -18.73 8.86
CA THR A 190 -1.76 -18.34 10.25
C THR A 190 -2.66 -17.10 10.31
N GLY A 191 -2.62 -16.25 9.28
CA GLY A 191 -3.27 -14.93 9.32
C GLY A 191 -2.47 -13.88 10.06
N ASP A 192 -1.25 -14.23 10.48
CA ASP A 192 -0.37 -13.35 11.21
C ASP A 192 0.68 -12.76 10.28
N ILE A 193 0.95 -11.46 10.47
CA ILE A 193 1.99 -10.69 9.78
C ILE A 193 3.05 -10.25 10.79
N ASP A 194 2.78 -10.42 12.09
CA ASP A 194 3.67 -10.05 13.18
C ASP A 194 4.77 -11.09 13.42
N GLY A 195 4.56 -12.34 12.99
CA GLY A 195 5.54 -13.42 13.09
C GLY A 195 6.71 -13.36 12.09
N ALA A 196 6.78 -12.34 11.24
CA ALA A 196 8.01 -12.02 10.54
C ALA A 196 8.83 -11.10 11.45
N ASP A 197 9.79 -11.67 12.17
CA ASP A 197 10.92 -10.89 12.70
C ASP A 197 11.62 -10.25 11.48
N ILE A 198 11.26 -9.00 11.18
CA ILE A 198 11.89 -8.15 10.15
C ILE A 198 12.64 -7.03 10.86
#